data_AF-A0A416SBE7-F1
#
_entry.id   AF-A0A416SBE7-F1
#
_cell.length_a   1.000
_cell.length_b   1.000
_cell.length_c   1.000
_cell.angle_alpha   90.00
_cell.angle_beta   90.00
_cell.angle_gamma   90.00
#
_symmetry.space_group_name_H-M   'P 1'
#
loop_
_entity.id
_entity.type
_entity.pdbx_description
1 polymer ?
#
loop_
_entity_poly.entity_id
_entity_poly.type
_entity_poly.pdbx_seq_one_letter_code
_entity_poly.pdbx_strand_id
1 'polypeptide(L)'
;MGEYTEECINTFLMNQGQLFDEPVAENYDEAEAFLEDCLAVVADNLDDVRAYMEEEGMDVEEMSDAELEEQSEVFALPDGQYLIVMG
;
A
#
# COMPACT_ATOMS: atom_id res chain seq x y z
N MET A 1 6.09 16.33 10.37
CA MET A 1 6.13 15.76 9.02
C MET A 1 5.83 14.31 9.25
N GLY A 2 4.62 13.87 8.88
CA GLY A 2 4.21 12.48 8.99
C GLY A 2 5.10 11.59 8.13
N GLU A 3 5.09 10.29 8.42
CA GLU A 3 5.88 9.31 7.66
C GLU A 3 5.38 9.17 6.21
N TYR A 4 4.12 9.51 5.96
CA TYR A 4 3.46 9.44 4.65
C TYR A 4 3.13 10.81 4.08
N THR A 5 3.09 10.90 2.75
CA THR A 5 2.62 12.11 2.06
C THR A 5 1.10 12.23 2.14
N GLU A 6 0.58 13.45 1.99
CA GLU A 6 -0.88 13.65 1.91
C GLU A 6 -1.52 12.85 0.77
N GLU A 7 -0.83 12.72 -0.37
CA GLU A 7 -1.30 11.93 -1.51
C GLU A 7 -1.37 10.44 -1.18
N CYS A 8 -0.37 9.90 -0.47
CA CYS A 8 -0.35 8.51 -0.01
C CYS A 8 -1.55 8.18 0.89
N ILE A 9 -1.79 9.02 1.91
CA ILE A 9 -2.89 8.84 2.86
C ILE A 9 -4.25 8.96 2.16
N ASN A 10 -4.40 9.93 1.26
CA ASN A 10 -5.65 10.10 0.51
C ASN A 10 -5.91 8.94 -0.46
N THR A 11 -4.88 8.43 -1.14
CA THR A 11 -5.01 7.25 -2.02
C THR A 11 -5.48 6.04 -1.22
N PHE A 12 -4.87 5.77 -0.07
CA PHE A 12 -5.32 4.70 0.81
C PHE A 12 -6.77 4.90 1.24
N LEU A 13 -7.13 6.09 1.76
CA LEU A 13 -8.48 6.37 2.24
C LEU A 13 -9.55 6.16 1.16
N MET A 14 -9.26 6.53 -0.09
CA MET A 14 -10.19 6.37 -1.22
C MET A 14 -10.30 4.93 -1.72
N ASN A 15 -9.19 4.18 -1.66
CA ASN A 15 -9.08 2.86 -2.28
C ASN A 15 -9.02 1.71 -1.28
N GLN A 16 -9.09 1.97 0.04
CA GLN A 16 -8.98 0.94 1.10
C GLN A 16 -9.95 -0.24 0.92
N GLY A 17 -11.07 -0.02 0.20
CA GLY A 17 -12.01 -1.07 -0.18
C GLY A 17 -11.45 -2.16 -1.10
N GLN A 18 -10.25 -1.97 -1.67
CA GLN A 18 -9.56 -3.02 -2.43
C GLN A 18 -8.92 -4.07 -1.51
N LEU A 19 -8.60 -3.70 -0.27
CA LEU A 19 -7.95 -4.55 0.73
C LEU A 19 -8.91 -4.98 1.83
N PHE A 20 -9.82 -4.08 2.26
CA PHE A 20 -10.75 -4.31 3.36
C PHE A 20 -12.21 -4.26 2.90
N ASP A 21 -13.02 -5.24 3.33
CA ASP A 21 -14.47 -5.27 3.03
C ASP A 21 -15.24 -4.09 3.69
N GLU A 22 -14.72 -3.56 4.79
CA GLU A 22 -15.27 -2.41 5.54
C GLU A 22 -14.19 -1.34 5.71
N PRO A 23 -14.54 -0.04 5.69
CA PRO A 23 -13.55 1.02 5.85
C PRO A 23 -12.90 0.95 7.24
N VAL A 24 -11.57 0.86 7.26
CA VAL A 24 -10.75 0.88 8.48
C VAL A 24 -10.45 2.30 8.95
N ALA A 25 -10.61 3.29 8.06
CA ALA A 25 -10.47 4.71 8.37
C ALA A 25 -11.57 5.53 7.68
N GLU A 26 -12.15 6.51 8.39
CA GLU A 26 -13.18 7.41 7.86
C GLU A 26 -12.63 8.79 7.47
N ASN A 27 -11.42 9.13 7.94
CA ASN A 27 -10.82 10.45 7.72
C ASN A 27 -9.29 10.37 7.62
N TYR A 28 -8.67 11.51 7.30
CA TYR A 28 -7.22 11.62 7.10
C TYR A 28 -6.41 11.18 8.33
N ASP A 29 -6.77 11.66 9.53
CA ASP A 29 -6.02 11.37 10.76
C ASP A 29 -6.12 9.88 11.13
N GLU A 30 -7.27 9.25 10.91
CA GLU A 30 -7.46 7.81 11.11
C GLU A 30 -6.69 6.99 10.08
N ALA A 31 -6.66 7.41 8.82
CA ALA A 31 -5.90 6.73 7.77
C ALA A 31 -4.40 6.83 8.02
N GLU A 32 -3.89 8.00 8.43
CA GLU A 32 -2.48 8.17 8.82
C GLU A 32 -2.13 7.24 9.97
N ALA A 33 -2.93 7.24 11.05
CA ALA A 33 -2.70 6.38 12.20
C ALA A 33 -2.77 4.88 11.85
N PHE A 34 -3.69 4.48 10.96
CA PHE A 34 -3.80 3.10 10.49
C PHE A 34 -2.56 2.67 9.70
N LEU A 35 -2.09 3.50 8.77
CA LEU A 35 -0.89 3.22 7.98
C LEU A 35 0.36 3.15 8.86
N GLU A 36 0.46 3.98 9.91
CA GLU A 36 1.53 3.90 10.90
C GLU A 36 1.45 2.59 11.72
N ASP A 37 0.26 2.17 12.16
CA ASP A 37 0.08 0.93 12.94
C ASP A 37 0.34 -0.33 12.10
N CYS A 38 -0.06 -0.31 10.83
CA CYS A 38 0.22 -1.36 9.85
C CYS A 38 1.66 -1.37 9.34
N LEU A 39 2.49 -0.40 9.72
CA LEU A 39 3.86 -0.23 9.22
C LEU A 39 3.91 -0.24 7.69
N ALA A 40 2.97 0.46 7.06
CA ALA A 40 2.88 0.52 5.61
C ALA A 40 4.18 1.06 4.98
N VAL A 41 4.50 0.59 3.78
CA VAL A 41 5.76 0.92 3.12
C VAL A 41 5.49 1.62 1.80
N VAL A 42 6.23 2.71 1.54
CA VAL A 42 6.24 3.38 0.23
C VAL A 42 7.44 2.88 -0.56
N ALA A 43 7.18 2.29 -1.72
CA ALA A 43 8.15 1.77 -2.67
C ALA A 43 8.24 2.67 -3.90
N ASP A 44 9.44 2.83 -4.46
CA ASP A 44 9.68 3.73 -5.59
C ASP A 44 9.25 3.12 -6.94
N ASN A 45 9.14 1.79 -7.02
CA ASN A 45 8.85 1.02 -8.23
C ASN A 45 8.39 -0.41 -7.88
N LEU A 46 7.95 -1.18 -8.88
CA LEU A 46 7.48 -2.56 -8.69
C LEU A 46 8.57 -3.56 -8.29
N ASP A 47 9.85 -3.31 -8.59
CA ASP A 47 10.93 -4.18 -8.11
C ASP A 47 11.07 -4.06 -6.58
N ASP A 48 10.95 -2.86 -6.03
CA ASP A 48 10.95 -2.61 -4.59
C ASP A 48 9.71 -3.21 -3.91
N VAL A 49 8.54 -3.14 -4.57
CA VAL A 49 7.32 -3.82 -4.10
C VAL A 49 7.55 -5.32 -4.01
N ARG A 50 8.06 -5.93 -5.09
CA ARG A 50 8.33 -7.37 -5.14
C ARG A 50 9.30 -7.79 -4.03
N ALA A 51 10.40 -7.05 -3.86
CA ALA A 51 11.41 -7.35 -2.84
C ALA A 51 10.84 -7.27 -1.42
N TYR A 52 10.03 -6.26 -1.12
CA TYR A 52 9.39 -6.13 0.19
C TYR A 52 8.40 -7.28 0.46
N MET A 53 7.54 -7.58 -0.52
CA MET A 53 6.56 -8.66 -0.41
C MET A 53 7.22 -10.05 -0.26
N GLU A 54 8.33 -10.30 -0.95
CA GLU A 54 9.13 -11.52 -0.80
C GLU A 54 9.79 -11.60 0.59
N GLU A 55 10.31 -10.48 1.12
CA GLU A 55 10.87 -10.40 2.49
C GLU A 55 9.82 -10.71 3.56
N GLU A 56 8.58 -10.24 3.37
CA GLU A 56 7.41 -10.57 4.20
C GLU A 56 6.90 -12.01 4.00
N GLY A 57 7.50 -12.78 3.07
CA GLY A 57 7.21 -14.19 2.84
C GLY A 57 6.01 -14.47 1.93
N MET A 58 5.59 -13.49 1.12
CA MET A 58 4.56 -13.68 0.10
C MET A 58 5.14 -14.32 -1.17
N ASP A 59 4.35 -15.17 -1.81
CA ASP A 59 4.74 -15.91 -3.01
C ASP A 59 4.55 -15.05 -4.27
N VAL A 60 5.43 -14.05 -4.43
CA VAL A 60 5.38 -13.05 -5.53
C VAL A 60 6.51 -13.22 -6.56
N GLU A 61 7.44 -14.16 -6.35
CA GLU A 61 8.60 -14.38 -7.23
C GLU A 61 8.18 -14.67 -8.68
N GLU A 62 7.16 -15.51 -8.86
CA GLU A 62 6.68 -15.93 -10.18
C GLU A 62 5.63 -14.98 -10.80
N MET A 63 5.18 -13.96 -10.06
CA MET A 63 4.19 -13.01 -10.54
C MET A 63 4.77 -12.07 -11.60
N SER A 64 3.97 -11.74 -12.61
CA SER A 64 4.28 -10.65 -13.52
C SER A 64 4.05 -9.29 -12.84
N ASP A 65 4.68 -8.24 -13.37
CA ASP A 65 4.54 -6.88 -12.83
C ASP A 65 3.08 -6.40 -12.81
N ALA A 66 2.29 -6.80 -13.81
CA ALA A 66 0.86 -6.50 -13.85
C ALA A 66 0.08 -7.23 -12.74
N GLU A 67 0.37 -8.52 -12.52
CA GLU A 67 -0.28 -9.28 -11.44
C GLU A 67 0.12 -8.76 -10.06
N LEU A 68 1.36 -8.30 -9.90
CA LEU A 68 1.84 -7.69 -8.66
C LEU A 68 1.15 -6.34 -8.38
N GLU A 69 1.00 -5.50 -9.41
CA GLU A 69 0.29 -4.22 -9.31
C GLU A 69 -1.21 -4.40 -9.04
N GLU A 70 -1.81 -5.53 -9.45
CA GLU A 70 -3.21 -5.88 -9.19
C GLU A 70 -3.46 -6.46 -7.79
N GLN A 71 -2.44 -6.64 -6.95
CA GLN A 71 -2.60 -7.15 -5.59
C GLN A 71 -3.35 -6.15 -4.70
N SER A 72 -4.24 -6.67 -3.84
CA SER A 72 -5.03 -5.86 -2.92
C SER A 72 -4.17 -5.03 -1.96
N GLU A 73 -3.02 -5.54 -1.57
CA GLU A 73 -2.05 -4.91 -0.68
C GLU A 73 -1.25 -3.79 -1.35
N VAL A 74 -1.32 -3.64 -2.69
CA VAL A 74 -0.52 -2.70 -3.48
C VAL A 74 -1.40 -1.55 -4.00
N PHE A 75 -1.06 -0.33 -3.59
CA PHE A 75 -1.76 0.89 -3.94
C PHE A 75 -0.88 1.76 -4.83
N ALA A 76 -1.22 1.87 -6.11
CA ALA A 76 -0.51 2.76 -7.03
C ALA A 76 -0.74 4.24 -6.66
N LEU A 77 0.35 5.00 -6.52
CA LEU A 77 0.34 6.42 -6.20
C LEU A 77 0.45 7.26 -7.48
N PRO A 78 -0.11 8.50 -7.50
CA PRO A 78 -0.17 9.34 -8.70
C PRO A 78 1.21 9.84 -9.19
N ASP A 79 2.21 9.79 -8.32
CA ASP A 79 3.61 10.13 -8.62
C ASP A 79 4.40 8.95 -9.21
N GLY A 80 3.78 7.77 -9.33
CA GLY A 80 4.40 6.55 -9.84
C GLY A 80 5.06 5.68 -8.76
N GLN A 81 4.96 6.08 -7.48
CA GLN A 81 5.34 5.24 -6.35
C GLN A 81 4.20 4.26 -6.00
N TYR A 82 4.45 3.38 -5.05
CA TYR A 82 3.49 2.37 -4.59
C TYR A 82 3.44 2.37 -3.07
N LEU A 83 2.24 2.35 -2.50
CA LEU A 83 2.03 2.10 -1.07
C LEU A 83 1.68 0.62 -0.88
N ILE A 84 2.36 -0.05 0.04
CA ILE A 84 2.15 -1.45 0.39
C ILE A 84 1.56 -1.50 1.79
N VAL A 85 0.38 -2.11 1.92
CA VAL A 85 -0.33 -2.25 3.19
C VAL A 85 -0.61 -3.73 3.44
N MET A 86 -0.01 -4.28 4.48
CA MET A 86 -0.24 -5.67 4.90
C MET A 86 -1.53 -5.73 5.74
N GLY A 87 -2.48 -6.57 5.31
CA GLY A 87 -3.76 -6.82 6.00
C GLY A 87 -3.66 -7.82 7.15
#